data_AF-A0A8C1KQW1-F1
#
_entry.id   AF-A0A8C1KQW1-F1
#
_cell.length_a   1.000
_cell.length_b   1.000
_cell.length_c   1.000
_cell.angle_alpha   90.00
_cell.angle_beta   90.00
_cell.angle_gamma   90.00
#
_symmetry.space_group_name_H-M   'P 1'
#
loop_
_entity.id
_entity.type
_entity.pdbx_description
1 polymer ?
#
loop_
_entity_poly.entity_id
_entity_poly.type
_entity_poly.pdbx_seq_one_letter_code
_entity_poly.pdbx_strand_id
1 'polypeptide(L)'
;MLCFLNCHLTAHMDYASQRVNEFESILDAQTFDTKNTPRILDHKVVFWFGDLNFHIEDQGMLFVKNCITNQQYNLLWSKDQLTMMKQKEATLQKFKEGPLDFQPSYKFDLHSDNYDTSGKKRKPAWCDRILWRVKPKSSLSEDANEDGQNQEDPKKQLEEQHKDDANFDALITYSLLQTFPSSAWDWIGLYKVGFKSVSDYITYTWVKDYQVSFTKKLFQVYVNKDKIPVLGGECVLCYYSSNLQRIVGISKPFKVSNILLLYFMHTS
;
A
#
# COMPACT_ATOMS: atom_id res chain seq x y z
N MET A 1 9.07 24.65 11.24
CA MET A 1 9.58 23.98 12.45
C MET A 1 9.36 22.49 12.30
N LEU A 2 10.42 21.71 12.52
CA LEU A 2 10.49 20.25 12.30
C LEU A 2 10.49 19.53 13.65
N CYS A 3 9.88 18.34 13.73
CA CYS A 3 9.95 17.45 14.89
C CYS A 3 10.58 16.13 14.45
N PHE A 4 11.51 15.60 15.24
CA PHE A 4 12.09 14.28 15.05
C PHE A 4 11.84 13.45 16.31
N LEU A 5 11.16 12.33 16.14
CA LEU A 5 10.81 11.41 17.22
C LEU A 5 11.44 10.06 16.90
N ASN A 6 12.22 9.55 17.84
CA ASN A 6 12.71 8.19 17.83
C ASN A 6 12.02 7.41 18.94
N CYS A 7 11.50 6.21 18.68
CA CYS A 7 10.96 5.36 19.74
C CYS A 7 11.30 3.89 19.54
N HIS A 8 11.18 3.15 20.64
CA HIS A 8 11.23 1.71 20.68
C HIS A 8 9.91 1.23 21.31
N LEU A 9 9.03 0.60 20.53
CA LEU A 9 7.72 0.17 21.00
C LEU A 9 7.73 -1.27 21.50
N THR A 10 6.67 -1.69 22.19
CA THR A 10 6.55 -3.04 22.75
C THR A 10 6.81 -4.13 21.70
N ALA A 11 7.76 -5.01 22.03
CA ALA A 11 8.19 -6.14 21.21
C ALA A 11 7.15 -7.27 21.17
N HIS A 12 7.40 -8.24 20.27
CA HIS A 12 6.62 -9.46 20.05
C HIS A 12 5.35 -9.28 19.20
N MET A 13 4.97 -10.39 18.54
CA MET A 13 3.95 -10.42 17.50
C MET A 13 2.55 -10.04 18.01
N ASP A 14 2.20 -10.43 19.23
CA ASP A 14 0.81 -10.35 19.73
C ASP A 14 0.37 -8.95 20.20
N TYR A 15 1.31 -8.00 20.29
CA TYR A 15 1.09 -6.70 20.92
C TYR A 15 0.84 -5.54 19.94
N ALA A 16 0.31 -5.83 18.74
CA ALA A 16 0.07 -4.81 17.72
C ALA A 16 -0.82 -3.65 18.22
N SER A 17 -1.93 -3.95 18.89
CA SER A 17 -2.81 -2.93 19.46
C SER A 17 -2.14 -2.15 20.60
N GLN A 18 -1.30 -2.79 21.40
CA GLN A 18 -0.55 -2.11 22.46
C GLN A 18 0.44 -1.10 21.89
N ARG A 19 1.14 -1.43 20.78
CA ARG A 19 2.02 -0.49 20.10
C ARG A 19 1.28 0.75 19.59
N VAL A 20 0.03 0.60 19.15
CA VAL A 20 -0.81 1.74 18.79
C VAL A 20 -1.12 2.60 20.02
N ASN A 21 -1.52 1.98 21.14
CA ASN A 21 -1.76 2.72 22.38
C ASN A 21 -0.51 3.48 22.85
N GLU A 22 0.69 2.89 22.72
CA GLU A 22 1.96 3.56 23.02
C GLU A 22 2.23 4.73 22.07
N PHE A 23 1.96 4.55 20.77
CA PHE A 23 2.07 5.62 19.78
C PHE A 23 1.16 6.81 20.13
N GLU A 24 -0.09 6.57 20.52
CA GLU A 24 -1.02 7.62 20.93
C GLU A 24 -0.60 8.28 22.25
N SER A 25 -0.18 7.48 23.23
CA SER A 25 0.33 7.99 24.50
C SER A 25 1.55 8.91 24.32
N ILE A 26 2.49 8.56 23.43
CA ILE A 26 3.63 9.41 23.10
C ILE A 26 3.17 10.74 22.46
N LEU A 27 2.17 10.70 21.57
CA LEU A 27 1.62 11.91 20.96
C LEU A 27 1.03 12.88 21.97
N ASP A 28 0.35 12.36 22.97
CA ASP A 28 -0.38 13.15 23.96
C ASP A 28 0.52 13.64 25.10
N ALA A 29 1.50 12.83 25.52
CA ALA A 29 2.36 13.13 26.65
C ALA A 29 3.48 14.13 26.33
N GLN A 30 3.97 14.16 25.08
CA GLN A 30 5.13 14.97 24.72
C GLN A 30 4.75 16.44 24.46
N THR A 31 5.33 17.33 25.26
CA THR A 31 5.14 18.78 25.15
C THR A 31 6.46 19.50 24.93
N PHE A 32 6.39 20.64 24.24
CA PHE A 32 7.54 21.47 23.90
C PHE A 32 7.33 22.88 24.43
N ASP A 33 8.37 23.49 24.97
CA ASP A 33 8.38 24.90 25.40
C ASP A 33 8.54 25.84 24.18
N THR A 34 7.59 25.75 23.24
CA THR A 34 7.57 26.61 22.05
C THR A 34 6.17 27.21 21.87
N LYS A 35 6.10 28.54 21.83
CA LYS A 35 4.83 29.31 21.84
C LYS A 35 3.82 28.89 20.77
N ASN A 36 4.29 28.48 19.60
CA ASN A 36 3.42 28.19 18.44
C ASN A 36 3.21 26.69 18.19
N THR A 37 3.89 25.83 18.92
CA THR A 37 4.01 24.39 18.61
C THR A 37 4.20 23.54 19.86
N PRO A 38 3.29 23.65 20.85
CA PRO A 38 3.46 23.00 22.14
C PRO A 38 3.35 21.47 22.08
N ARG A 39 2.75 20.89 21.03
CA ARG A 39 2.63 19.43 20.86
C ARG A 39 3.29 18.93 19.58
N ILE A 40 3.54 17.63 19.52
CA ILE A 40 4.13 16.95 18.34
C ILE A 40 3.39 17.35 17.05
N LEU A 41 2.05 17.22 17.05
CA LEU A 41 1.25 17.43 15.83
C LEU A 41 1.13 18.91 15.41
N ASP A 42 1.58 19.85 16.23
CA ASP A 42 1.56 21.27 15.90
C ASP A 42 2.69 21.67 14.95
N HIS A 43 3.75 20.86 14.87
CA HIS A 43 4.92 21.06 14.03
C HIS A 43 4.58 20.99 12.54
N LYS A 44 5.32 21.73 11.69
CA LYS A 44 5.08 21.76 10.24
C LYS A 44 5.34 20.41 9.59
N VAL A 45 6.42 19.74 10.00
CA VAL A 45 6.77 18.38 9.58
C VAL A 45 7.19 17.59 10.81
N VAL A 46 6.69 16.38 10.93
CA VAL A 46 7.07 15.41 11.97
C VAL A 46 7.67 14.20 11.29
N PHE A 47 8.87 13.81 11.68
CA PHE A 47 9.46 12.51 11.38
C PHE A 47 9.36 11.64 12.62
N TRP A 48 8.84 10.44 12.46
CA TRP A 48 8.74 9.44 13.52
C TRP A 48 9.40 8.17 13.04
N PHE A 49 10.45 7.73 13.72
CA PHE A 49 11.21 6.56 13.33
C PHE A 49 11.65 5.73 14.54
N GLY A 50 12.26 4.58 14.27
CA GLY A 50 12.84 3.70 15.28
C GLY A 50 12.37 2.27 15.15
N ASP A 51 12.61 1.49 16.19
CA ASP A 51 12.15 0.10 16.30
C ASP A 51 10.69 0.10 16.77
N LEU A 52 9.79 0.20 15.81
CA LEU A 52 8.36 0.21 16.07
C LEU A 52 7.83 -1.19 16.36
N ASN A 53 8.61 -2.25 16.19
CA ASN A 53 8.27 -3.63 16.53
C ASN A 53 6.96 -4.17 15.93
N PHE A 54 6.47 -3.61 14.82
CA PHE A 54 5.37 -4.22 14.08
C PHE A 54 5.86 -5.44 13.29
N HIS A 55 5.09 -6.52 13.33
CA HIS A 55 5.43 -7.81 12.71
C HIS A 55 4.53 -8.13 11.52
N ILE A 56 4.87 -9.20 10.78
CA ILE A 56 4.05 -9.73 9.70
C ILE A 56 3.09 -10.80 10.26
N GLU A 57 1.79 -10.59 10.12
CA GLU A 57 0.71 -11.47 10.58
C GLU A 57 0.69 -12.82 9.81
N ASP A 58 0.14 -13.85 10.45
CA ASP A 58 0.49 -15.25 10.19
C ASP A 58 -0.02 -15.85 8.85
N GLN A 59 0.94 -16.33 8.05
CA GLN A 59 0.77 -17.29 6.94
C GLN A 59 1.86 -18.39 6.99
N GLY A 60 2.56 -18.54 8.12
CA GLY A 60 3.67 -19.48 8.28
C GLY A 60 5.04 -18.94 7.80
N MET A 61 6.11 -19.45 8.41
CA MET A 61 7.51 -19.04 8.14
C MET A 61 7.95 -19.25 6.69
N LEU A 62 7.50 -20.35 6.07
CA LEU A 62 7.92 -20.73 4.72
C LEU A 62 7.46 -19.72 3.67
N PHE A 63 6.22 -19.22 3.80
CA PHE A 63 5.67 -18.21 2.91
C PHE A 63 6.49 -16.91 2.95
N VAL A 64 6.80 -16.43 4.16
CA VAL A 64 7.62 -15.21 4.35
C VAL A 64 9.00 -15.39 3.73
N LYS A 65 9.65 -16.54 3.96
CA LYS A 65 10.97 -16.84 3.37
C LYS A 65 10.92 -16.89 1.83
N ASN A 66 9.88 -17.49 1.25
CA ASN A 66 9.71 -17.51 -0.21
C ASN A 66 9.53 -16.10 -0.78
N CYS A 67 8.70 -15.27 -0.14
CA CYS A 67 8.50 -13.89 -0.57
C CYS A 67 9.81 -13.11 -0.53
N ILE A 68 10.61 -13.28 0.53
CA ILE A 68 11.92 -12.62 0.65
C ILE A 68 12.90 -13.11 -0.43
N THR A 69 13.00 -14.44 -0.62
CA THR A 69 13.92 -15.06 -1.59
C THR A 69 13.61 -14.60 -3.02
N ASN A 70 12.33 -14.47 -3.37
CA ASN A 70 11.89 -14.04 -4.70
C ASN A 70 11.74 -12.51 -4.83
N GLN A 71 12.10 -11.74 -3.79
CA GLN A 71 11.92 -10.28 -3.73
C GLN A 71 10.46 -9.83 -3.98
N GLN A 72 9.50 -10.67 -3.61
CA GLN A 72 8.06 -10.41 -3.73
C GLN A 72 7.53 -9.80 -2.43
N TYR A 73 8.09 -8.66 -2.00
CA TYR A 73 7.74 -8.03 -0.72
C TYR A 73 6.31 -7.51 -0.68
N ASN A 74 5.77 -7.11 -1.83
CA ASN A 74 4.39 -6.63 -1.97
C ASN A 74 3.33 -7.63 -1.49
N LEU A 75 3.61 -8.94 -1.59
CA LEU A 75 2.76 -10.01 -1.03
C LEU A 75 2.62 -9.93 0.50
N LEU A 76 3.60 -9.35 1.19
CA LEU A 76 3.65 -9.27 2.65
C LEU A 76 3.01 -7.98 3.19
N TRP A 77 2.80 -6.95 2.38
CA TRP A 77 2.31 -5.65 2.85
C TRP A 77 0.92 -5.73 3.48
N SER A 78 0.02 -6.52 2.91
CA SER A 78 -1.33 -6.72 3.47
C SER A 78 -1.34 -7.46 4.81
N LYS A 79 -0.19 -8.06 5.19
CA LYS A 79 0.04 -8.79 6.43
C LYS A 79 0.92 -8.02 7.41
N ASP A 80 1.54 -6.92 6.97
CA ASP A 80 2.33 -6.06 7.85
C ASP A 80 1.41 -5.35 8.85
N GLN A 81 1.64 -5.59 10.14
CA GLN A 81 0.76 -5.08 11.19
C GLN A 81 0.66 -3.56 11.18
N LEU A 82 1.74 -2.81 10.92
CA LEU A 82 1.65 -1.35 10.86
C LEU A 82 0.75 -0.92 9.70
N THR A 83 0.91 -1.52 8.52
CA THR A 83 0.04 -1.29 7.36
C THR A 83 -1.43 -1.59 7.67
N MET A 84 -1.69 -2.71 8.34
CA MET A 84 -3.04 -3.09 8.76
C MET A 84 -3.62 -2.13 9.80
N MET A 85 -2.83 -1.70 10.80
CA MET A 85 -3.29 -0.76 11.83
C MET A 85 -3.52 0.64 11.23
N LYS A 86 -2.73 1.07 10.24
CA LYS A 86 -2.99 2.32 9.49
C LYS A 86 -4.34 2.31 8.78
N GLN A 87 -4.89 1.15 8.41
CA GLN A 87 -6.24 1.09 7.83
C GLN A 87 -7.34 1.30 8.87
N LYS A 88 -7.07 0.98 10.14
CA LYS A 88 -8.06 0.98 11.23
C LYS A 88 -7.98 2.22 12.11
N GLU A 89 -6.78 2.73 12.35
CA GLU A 89 -6.48 3.72 13.38
C GLU A 89 -6.29 5.11 12.79
N ALA A 90 -7.20 6.02 13.10
CA ALA A 90 -7.21 7.39 12.58
C ALA A 90 -5.94 8.17 12.94
N THR A 91 -5.31 7.87 14.08
CA THR A 91 -4.07 8.52 14.51
C THR A 91 -2.91 8.16 13.59
N LEU A 92 -2.76 6.88 13.24
CA LEU A 92 -1.72 6.41 12.33
C LEU A 92 -1.95 6.86 10.88
N GLN A 93 -3.20 7.05 10.46
CA GLN A 93 -3.56 7.58 9.12
C GLN A 93 -3.02 8.99 8.85
N LYS A 94 -2.72 9.76 9.91
CA LYS A 94 -2.12 11.10 9.78
C LYS A 94 -0.66 11.03 9.29
N PHE A 95 -0.04 9.86 9.32
CA PHE A 95 1.36 9.65 8.96
C PHE A 95 1.48 8.86 7.65
N LYS A 96 2.35 9.35 6.77
CA LYS A 96 2.80 8.69 5.55
C LYS A 96 4.03 7.84 5.83
N GLU A 97 4.24 6.84 4.99
CA GLU A 97 5.40 5.95 5.02
C GLU A 97 5.77 5.61 3.58
N GLY A 98 7.05 5.31 3.31
CA GLY A 98 7.52 4.88 1.99
C GLY A 98 7.14 3.42 1.71
N PRO A 99 7.22 2.97 0.45
CA PRO A 99 7.00 1.57 0.12
C PRO A 99 8.05 0.67 0.79
N LEU A 100 7.63 -0.53 1.22
CA LEU A 100 8.51 -1.54 1.80
C LEU A 100 9.11 -2.44 0.71
N ASP A 101 9.83 -1.82 -0.23
CA ASP A 101 10.48 -2.48 -1.38
C ASP A 101 11.87 -3.07 -1.02
N PHE A 102 12.07 -3.41 0.25
CA PHE A 102 13.32 -3.91 0.80
C PHE A 102 13.06 -5.07 1.75
N GLN A 103 14.07 -5.92 1.95
CA GLN A 103 13.92 -7.09 2.82
C GLN A 103 13.60 -6.70 4.27
N PRO A 104 12.80 -7.49 5.00
CA PRO A 104 12.55 -7.28 6.42
C PRO A 104 13.83 -7.10 7.24
N SER A 105 13.87 -6.09 8.11
CA SER A 105 15.06 -5.69 8.88
C SER A 105 15.30 -6.54 10.14
N TYR A 106 14.29 -7.29 10.56
CA TYR A 106 14.32 -8.15 11.73
C TYR A 106 14.06 -9.59 11.30
N LYS A 107 14.67 -10.64 11.88
CA LYS A 107 15.84 -10.63 12.76
C LYS A 107 16.97 -11.42 12.09
N PHE A 108 18.16 -10.84 12.06
CA PHE A 108 19.35 -11.50 11.54
C PHE A 108 20.16 -12.18 12.65
N ASP A 109 20.93 -13.19 12.27
CA ASP A 109 22.03 -13.70 13.07
C ASP A 109 23.13 -12.64 13.19
N LEU A 110 23.90 -12.65 14.28
CA LEU A 110 24.96 -11.67 14.48
C LEU A 110 26.03 -11.82 13.39
N HIS A 111 26.44 -10.69 12.81
CA HIS A 111 27.47 -10.62 11.77
C HIS A 111 27.15 -11.44 10.51
N SER A 112 25.86 -11.55 10.15
CA SER A 112 25.38 -12.37 9.05
C SER A 112 24.13 -11.75 8.42
N ASP A 113 23.95 -11.98 7.13
CA ASP A 113 22.72 -11.63 6.40
C ASP A 113 21.67 -12.76 6.47
N ASN A 114 21.96 -13.84 7.19
CA ASN A 114 21.01 -14.92 7.44
C ASN A 114 20.02 -14.51 8.53
N TYR A 115 18.74 -14.75 8.28
CA TYR A 115 17.69 -14.61 9.30
C TYR A 115 17.84 -15.65 10.43
N ASP A 116 17.35 -15.29 11.63
CA ASP A 116 17.47 -16.01 12.91
C ASP A 116 17.43 -17.53 12.77
N THR A 117 18.60 -18.16 12.85
CA THR A 117 18.77 -19.62 12.80
C THR A 117 18.73 -20.26 14.20
N SER A 118 18.60 -19.46 15.25
CA SER A 118 18.52 -19.96 16.63
C SER A 118 17.26 -20.80 16.85
N GLY A 119 17.21 -21.51 17.98
CA GLY A 119 16.03 -22.28 18.39
C GLY A 119 14.74 -21.45 18.51
N LYS A 120 14.85 -20.12 18.63
CA LYS A 120 13.69 -19.21 18.70
C LYS A 120 13.04 -18.98 17.33
N LYS A 121 13.77 -19.19 16.22
CA LYS A 121 13.29 -19.11 14.83
C LYS A 121 12.33 -17.94 14.59
N ARG A 122 12.78 -16.73 14.93
CA ARG A 122 11.91 -15.55 14.81
C ARG A 122 11.57 -15.28 13.35
N LYS A 123 10.31 -14.96 13.10
CA LYS A 123 9.80 -14.66 11.76
C LYS A 123 10.37 -13.30 11.31
N PRO A 124 10.82 -13.19 10.05
CA PRO A 124 11.24 -11.92 9.50
C PRO A 124 10.12 -10.85 9.59
N ALA A 125 10.48 -9.60 9.88
CA ALA A 125 9.56 -8.48 10.03
C ALA A 125 10.23 -7.12 9.74
N TRP A 126 9.42 -6.15 9.32
CA TRP A 126 9.82 -4.74 9.24
C TRP A 126 9.54 -4.06 10.59
N CYS A 127 10.46 -4.28 11.54
CA CYS A 127 10.37 -3.65 12.86
C CYS A 127 10.85 -2.20 12.84
N ASP A 128 11.87 -1.90 12.02
CA ASP A 128 12.47 -0.57 11.90
C ASP A 128 11.75 0.25 10.84
N ARG A 129 11.15 1.37 11.23
CA ARG A 129 10.23 2.15 10.36
C ARG A 129 10.55 3.63 10.39
N ILE A 130 10.16 4.32 9.32
CA ILE A 130 10.23 5.78 9.20
C ILE A 130 8.91 6.29 8.65
N LEU A 131 8.19 7.05 9.47
CA LEU A 131 6.95 7.70 9.13
C LEU A 131 7.14 9.21 9.12
N TRP A 132 6.34 9.91 8.32
CA TRP A 132 6.32 11.37 8.34
C TRP A 132 4.91 11.94 8.21
N ARG A 133 4.72 13.12 8.77
CA ARG A 133 3.50 13.91 8.66
C ARG A 133 3.84 15.34 8.30
N VAL A 134 3.12 15.90 7.34
CA VAL A 134 3.16 17.34 7.02
C VAL A 134 1.85 17.95 7.51
N LYS A 135 1.91 19.01 8.31
CA LYS A 135 0.73 19.74 8.77
C LYS A 135 0.00 20.33 7.56
N PRO A 136 -1.31 20.10 7.40
CA PRO A 136 -2.08 20.73 6.35
C PRO A 136 -1.96 22.26 6.45
N LYS A 137 -1.82 22.95 5.32
CA LYS A 137 -2.01 24.40 5.30
C LYS A 137 -3.49 24.64 5.59
N SER A 138 -3.81 25.39 6.64
CA SER A 138 -5.18 25.85 6.86
C SER A 138 -5.56 26.75 5.69
N SER A 139 -6.58 26.37 4.93
CA SER A 139 -7.29 27.33 4.09
C SER A 139 -8.06 28.28 5.01
N LEU A 140 -7.96 29.59 4.76
CA LEU A 140 -8.49 30.77 5.49
C LEU A 140 -7.46 31.38 6.47
N SER A 141 -7.10 32.67 6.42
CA SER A 141 -7.47 33.82 5.57
C SER A 141 -6.23 34.70 5.41
N GLU A 142 -5.94 35.17 4.20
CA GLU A 142 -5.00 36.27 3.99
C GLU A 142 -5.55 37.47 4.77
N ASP A 143 -4.84 37.91 5.81
CA ASP A 143 -5.04 39.23 6.35
C ASP A 143 -4.74 40.23 5.23
N ALA A 144 -5.80 40.81 4.71
CA ALA A 144 -5.76 41.92 3.79
C ALA A 144 -4.94 43.04 4.41
N ASN A 145 -3.82 43.38 3.76
CA ASN A 145 -3.32 44.74 3.69
C ASN A 145 -2.95 44.97 2.23
N GLU A 146 -3.81 45.74 1.57
CA GLU A 146 -3.63 46.27 0.22
C GLU A 146 -2.40 47.19 0.17
N ASP A 147 -1.61 47.08 -0.90
CA ASP A 147 -1.30 48.22 -1.77
C ASP A 147 -0.47 47.78 -2.99
N GLY A 148 -0.90 48.15 -4.19
CA GLY A 148 -0.06 48.22 -5.40
C GLY A 148 -0.59 47.50 -6.64
N GLN A 149 -1.18 48.29 -7.54
CA GLN A 149 -1.81 47.92 -8.82
C GLN A 149 -0.86 47.45 -9.96
N ASN A 150 -1.49 46.91 -11.02
CA ASN A 150 -1.06 46.62 -12.41
C ASN A 150 -0.77 45.12 -12.69
N GLN A 151 -1.29 44.41 -13.71
CA GLN A 151 -2.02 44.71 -14.95
C GLN A 151 -2.64 43.38 -15.50
N GLU A 152 -3.74 43.48 -16.27
CA GLU A 152 -4.41 42.55 -17.23
C GLU A 152 -3.47 41.63 -18.08
N ASP A 153 -3.76 40.47 -18.67
CA ASP A 153 -4.92 39.57 -18.95
C ASP A 153 -4.35 38.18 -19.47
N PRO A 154 -5.03 37.29 -20.24
CA PRO A 154 -5.32 35.89 -19.89
C PRO A 154 -4.56 34.79 -20.70
N LYS A 155 -4.74 33.53 -20.29
CA LYS A 155 -4.26 32.25 -20.92
C LYS A 155 -2.78 31.88 -20.75
N LYS A 156 -2.54 30.93 -19.84
CA LYS A 156 -1.65 29.78 -20.09
C LYS A 156 -2.41 28.48 -19.86
N GLN A 157 -2.87 27.89 -20.95
CA GLN A 157 -3.03 26.45 -21.06
C GLN A 157 -1.62 25.82 -21.11
N LEU A 158 -1.50 24.64 -20.47
CA LEU A 158 -0.45 23.63 -20.58
C LEU A 158 0.97 24.02 -20.11
N GLU A 159 1.43 23.37 -19.04
CA GLU A 159 2.52 22.38 -19.17
C GLU A 159 2.72 21.60 -17.86
N GLU A 160 3.06 20.33 -18.04
CA GLU A 160 3.16 19.25 -17.07
C GLU A 160 4.23 19.51 -16.01
N GLN A 161 3.92 19.22 -14.74
CA GLN A 161 4.86 18.58 -13.83
C GLN A 161 4.11 17.53 -13.00
N HIS A 162 3.63 16.49 -13.70
CA HIS A 162 3.56 15.17 -13.09
C HIS A 162 5.01 14.78 -12.78
N LYS A 163 5.40 14.95 -11.52
CA LYS A 163 6.63 14.37 -11.02
C LYS A 163 6.35 12.88 -10.80
N ASP A 164 6.53 12.14 -11.88
CA ASP A 164 6.69 10.69 -11.92
C ASP A 164 7.75 10.30 -10.90
N ASP A 165 7.34 9.66 -9.80
CA ASP A 165 8.24 8.97 -8.86
C ASP A 165 7.45 8.02 -7.95
N ALA A 166 6.67 7.13 -8.58
CA ALA A 166 6.18 5.96 -7.87
C ALA A 166 5.94 4.81 -8.84
N ASN A 167 6.82 3.83 -8.75
CA ASN A 167 6.68 2.49 -9.29
C ASN A 167 5.46 1.78 -8.63
N PHE A 168 4.25 2.20 -8.98
CA PHE A 168 3.03 1.57 -8.47
C PHE A 168 2.66 0.38 -9.37
N ASP A 169 2.51 -0.81 -8.79
CA ASP A 169 1.71 -1.90 -9.39
C ASP A 169 0.31 -1.36 -9.76
N ALA A 170 -0.26 -1.83 -10.88
CA ALA A 170 -1.64 -1.49 -11.26
C ALA A 170 -2.63 -2.21 -10.33
N LEU A 171 -3.62 -1.50 -9.82
CA LEU A 171 -4.62 -2.07 -8.91
C LEU A 171 -5.89 -2.45 -9.68
N ILE A 172 -6.29 -3.71 -9.59
CA ILE A 172 -7.57 -4.22 -10.08
C ILE A 172 -8.56 -4.27 -8.92
N THR A 173 -9.74 -3.68 -9.10
CA THR A 173 -10.87 -3.83 -8.17
C THR A 173 -12.02 -4.60 -8.84
N TYR A 174 -12.49 -5.69 -8.23
CA TYR A 174 -13.57 -6.52 -8.77
C TYR A 174 -14.62 -6.88 -7.70
N SER A 175 -15.82 -7.22 -8.16
CA SER A 175 -16.92 -7.71 -7.32
C SER A 175 -17.50 -9.00 -7.92
N LEU A 176 -17.89 -9.94 -7.06
CA LEU A 176 -18.54 -11.19 -7.48
C LEU A 176 -20.03 -11.06 -7.23
N LEU A 177 -20.89 -11.12 -8.26
CA LEU A 177 -22.35 -11.09 -8.03
C LEU A 177 -22.91 -12.44 -7.62
N GLN A 178 -22.21 -13.55 -7.93
CA GLN A 178 -22.55 -14.88 -7.46
C GLN A 178 -21.36 -15.49 -6.72
N THR A 179 -21.62 -16.08 -5.56
CA THR A 179 -20.62 -16.83 -4.81
C THR A 179 -20.39 -18.18 -5.47
N PHE A 180 -19.14 -18.49 -5.76
CA PHE A 180 -18.70 -19.82 -6.19
C PHE A 180 -17.51 -20.25 -5.31
N PRO A 181 -17.22 -21.56 -5.20
CA PRO A 181 -16.05 -22.04 -4.47
C PRO A 181 -14.77 -21.48 -5.11
N SER A 182 -14.03 -20.63 -4.40
CA SER A 182 -12.76 -20.07 -4.88
C SER A 182 -11.58 -20.98 -4.56
N SER A 183 -10.62 -21.06 -5.48
CA SER A 183 -9.37 -21.82 -5.32
C SER A 183 -8.16 -20.90 -5.14
N ALA A 184 -7.08 -21.41 -4.55
CA ALA A 184 -5.78 -20.72 -4.58
C ALA A 184 -5.22 -20.62 -6.01
N TRP A 185 -5.71 -21.49 -6.90
CA TRP A 185 -5.37 -21.52 -8.33
C TRP A 185 -6.35 -20.69 -9.19
N ASP A 186 -7.19 -19.86 -8.59
CA ASP A 186 -7.98 -18.89 -9.35
C ASP A 186 -7.08 -17.71 -9.75
N TRP A 187 -7.28 -17.16 -10.94
CA TRP A 187 -6.45 -16.08 -11.47
C TRP A 187 -7.28 -15.07 -12.27
N ILE A 188 -6.79 -13.84 -12.34
CA ILE A 188 -7.32 -12.79 -13.20
C ILE A 188 -6.31 -12.54 -14.31
N GLY A 189 -6.75 -12.71 -15.56
CA GLY A 189 -5.95 -12.44 -16.76
C GLY A 189 -6.36 -11.16 -17.46
N LEU A 190 -5.38 -10.48 -18.05
CA LEU A 190 -5.58 -9.37 -18.98
C LEU A 190 -5.58 -9.93 -20.41
N TYR A 191 -6.57 -9.57 -21.21
CA TYR A 191 -6.73 -10.04 -22.59
C TYR A 191 -6.93 -8.87 -23.54
N LYS A 192 -6.59 -9.06 -24.82
CA LYS A 192 -7.06 -8.17 -25.89
C LYS A 192 -8.52 -8.48 -26.22
N VAL A 193 -9.32 -7.47 -26.51
CA VAL A 193 -10.69 -7.68 -27.03
C VAL A 193 -10.63 -8.55 -28.29
N GLY A 194 -11.46 -9.61 -28.34
CA GLY A 194 -11.50 -10.58 -29.44
C GLY A 194 -10.60 -11.82 -29.27
N PHE A 195 -10.12 -12.08 -28.04
CA PHE A 195 -9.42 -13.34 -27.72
C PHE A 195 -10.28 -14.59 -28.02
N LYS A 196 -9.65 -15.71 -28.37
CA LYS A 196 -10.32 -16.95 -28.81
C LYS A 196 -10.15 -18.11 -27.84
N SER A 197 -9.15 -18.04 -26.97
CA SER A 197 -8.81 -19.08 -26.01
C SER A 197 -8.53 -18.50 -24.62
N VAL A 198 -8.76 -19.31 -23.58
CA VAL A 198 -8.38 -18.99 -22.20
C VAL A 198 -6.88 -18.75 -22.08
N SER A 199 -6.07 -19.37 -22.94
CA SER A 199 -4.61 -19.22 -22.96
C SER A 199 -4.12 -17.95 -23.67
N ASP A 200 -5.01 -17.16 -24.28
CA ASP A 200 -4.64 -15.94 -25.03
C ASP A 200 -4.39 -14.72 -24.10
N TYR A 201 -4.14 -14.96 -22.80
CA TYR A 201 -3.88 -13.87 -21.87
C TYR A 201 -2.55 -13.18 -22.19
N ILE A 202 -2.52 -11.87 -21.99
CA ILE A 202 -1.33 -11.03 -22.08
C ILE A 202 -0.47 -11.20 -20.82
N THR A 203 -1.12 -11.08 -19.65
CA THR A 203 -0.53 -11.30 -18.33
C THR A 203 -1.62 -11.76 -17.38
N TYR A 204 -1.26 -12.33 -16.24
CA TYR A 204 -2.20 -12.79 -15.22
C TYR A 204 -1.63 -12.60 -13.81
N THR A 205 -2.52 -12.65 -12.82
CA THR A 205 -2.21 -12.60 -11.40
C THR A 205 -3.11 -13.55 -10.62
N TRP A 206 -2.58 -14.18 -9.57
CA TRP A 206 -3.34 -15.12 -8.74
C TRP A 206 -4.26 -14.37 -7.79
N VAL A 207 -5.51 -14.83 -7.68
CA VAL A 207 -6.55 -14.12 -6.91
C VAL A 207 -6.27 -14.16 -5.42
N LYS A 208 -5.92 -15.32 -4.84
CA LYS A 208 -5.79 -15.47 -3.37
C LYS A 208 -4.50 -14.91 -2.79
N ASP A 209 -3.44 -14.80 -3.59
CA ASP A 209 -2.14 -14.33 -3.10
C ASP A 209 -2.09 -12.80 -2.91
N TYR A 210 -2.96 -12.07 -3.61
CA TYR A 210 -2.97 -10.60 -3.63
C TYR A 210 -4.32 -9.99 -3.22
N GLN A 211 -5.24 -10.79 -2.66
CA GLN A 211 -6.56 -10.32 -2.28
C GLN A 211 -6.52 -9.38 -1.07
N VAL A 212 -6.85 -8.11 -1.26
CA VAL A 212 -7.16 -7.16 -0.18
C VAL A 212 -8.67 -7.02 -0.11
N SER A 213 -9.32 -7.55 0.93
CA SER A 213 -10.78 -7.44 1.09
C SER A 213 -11.17 -6.08 1.67
N PHE A 214 -12.04 -5.32 1.00
CA PHE A 214 -12.44 -4.00 1.50
C PHE A 214 -13.93 -3.91 1.90
N THR A 215 -14.71 -4.98 1.75
CA THR A 215 -16.08 -5.16 2.29
C THR A 215 -16.59 -6.54 1.81
N LYS A 216 -17.73 -7.05 2.32
CA LYS A 216 -18.29 -8.39 1.98
C LYS A 216 -18.50 -8.69 0.48
N LYS A 217 -18.27 -7.74 -0.45
CA LYS A 217 -18.49 -7.91 -1.90
C LYS A 217 -17.43 -7.27 -2.82
N LEU A 218 -16.41 -6.59 -2.29
CA LEU A 218 -15.38 -5.89 -3.09
C LEU A 218 -13.99 -6.46 -2.80
N PHE A 219 -13.30 -6.82 -3.87
CA PHE A 219 -11.98 -7.44 -3.85
C PHE A 219 -10.98 -6.61 -4.65
N GLN A 220 -9.75 -6.57 -4.17
CA GLN A 220 -8.65 -5.88 -4.83
C GLN A 220 -7.46 -6.81 -5.04
N VAL A 221 -6.80 -6.68 -6.20
CA VAL A 221 -5.64 -7.49 -6.60
C VAL A 221 -4.63 -6.61 -7.32
N TYR A 222 -3.36 -6.74 -6.96
CA TYR A 222 -2.26 -6.01 -7.60
C TYR A 222 -1.76 -6.74 -8.86
N VAL A 223 -1.35 -5.95 -9.85
CA VAL A 223 -0.74 -6.42 -11.10
C VAL A 223 0.54 -5.64 -11.35
N ASN A 224 1.64 -6.37 -11.53
CA ASN A 224 2.91 -5.77 -11.91
C ASN A 224 2.81 -5.12 -13.31
N LYS A 225 3.16 -3.83 -13.39
CA LYS A 225 3.05 -3.01 -14.61
C LYS A 225 4.07 -3.39 -15.68
N ASP A 226 5.22 -3.94 -15.31
CA ASP A 226 6.28 -4.32 -16.27
C ASP A 226 5.82 -5.42 -17.24
N LYS A 227 4.77 -6.15 -16.86
CA LYS A 227 4.12 -7.19 -17.68
C LYS A 227 2.89 -6.69 -18.45
N ILE A 228 2.50 -5.43 -18.29
CA ILE A 228 1.38 -4.83 -19.02
C ILE A 228 1.96 -4.13 -20.25
N PRO A 229 1.81 -4.70 -21.45
CA PRO A 229 2.37 -4.08 -22.63
C PRO A 229 1.62 -2.77 -22.93
N VAL A 230 2.37 -1.72 -23.29
CA VAL A 230 1.83 -0.45 -23.78
C VAL A 230 1.35 -0.63 -25.24
N LEU A 231 0.43 -1.57 -25.43
CA LEU A 231 -0.14 -1.86 -26.74
C LEU A 231 -1.40 -1.04 -26.90
N GLY A 232 -1.44 -0.20 -27.95
CA GLY A 232 -2.67 0.43 -28.39
C GLY A 232 -3.75 -0.63 -28.67
N GLY A 233 -4.92 -0.46 -28.08
CA GLY A 233 -6.05 -1.38 -28.22
C GLY A 233 -6.93 -1.40 -26.98
N GLU A 234 -8.13 -1.99 -27.11
CA GLU A 234 -9.00 -2.26 -25.98
C GLU A 234 -8.69 -3.65 -25.39
N CYS A 235 -8.65 -3.71 -24.07
CA CYS A 235 -8.41 -4.89 -23.27
C CYS A 235 -9.61 -5.21 -22.38
N VAL A 236 -9.67 -6.44 -21.89
CA VAL A 236 -10.62 -6.89 -20.87
C VAL A 236 -9.88 -7.68 -19.79
N LEU A 237 -10.40 -7.65 -18.56
CA LEU A 237 -9.99 -8.55 -17.50
C LEU A 237 -10.94 -9.74 -17.46
N CYS A 238 -10.39 -10.94 -17.26
CA CYS A 238 -11.17 -12.17 -17.13
C CYS A 238 -10.80 -12.89 -15.83
N TYR A 239 -11.79 -13.24 -15.01
CA TYR A 239 -11.59 -14.11 -13.84
C TYR A 239 -11.73 -15.56 -14.27
N TYR A 240 -10.68 -16.36 -14.09
CA TYR A 240 -10.70 -17.80 -14.29
C TYR A 240 -10.84 -18.54 -12.95
N SER A 241 -11.83 -19.43 -12.88
CA SER A 241 -11.99 -20.33 -11.73
C SER A 241 -11.35 -21.68 -12.02
N SER A 242 -10.37 -22.07 -11.20
CA SER A 242 -9.75 -23.40 -11.31
C SER A 242 -10.72 -24.51 -10.91
N ASN A 243 -11.68 -24.24 -10.03
CA ASN A 243 -12.66 -25.25 -9.64
C ASN A 243 -13.67 -25.52 -10.76
N LEU A 244 -14.01 -24.49 -11.54
CA LEU A 244 -14.98 -24.59 -12.64
C LEU A 244 -14.33 -24.78 -14.01
N GLN A 245 -12.99 -24.71 -14.08
CA GLN A 245 -12.18 -24.82 -15.31
C GLN A 245 -12.67 -23.90 -16.43
N ARG A 246 -13.10 -22.67 -16.09
CA ARG A 246 -13.64 -21.70 -17.05
C ARG A 246 -13.51 -20.26 -16.56
N ILE A 247 -13.63 -19.31 -17.49
CA ILE A 247 -13.82 -17.90 -17.20
C ILE A 247 -15.24 -17.70 -16.63
N VAL A 248 -15.33 -17.02 -15.49
CA VAL A 248 -16.58 -16.79 -14.74
C VAL A 248 -16.95 -15.31 -14.61
N GLY A 249 -16.09 -14.41 -15.07
CA GLY A 249 -16.38 -12.98 -15.12
C GLY A 249 -15.48 -12.26 -16.12
N ILE A 250 -16.03 -11.28 -16.84
CA ILE A 250 -15.31 -10.46 -17.83
C ILE A 250 -15.64 -8.98 -17.55
N SER A 251 -14.64 -8.09 -17.60
CA SER A 251 -14.85 -6.66 -17.38
C SER A 251 -15.43 -5.99 -18.62
N LYS A 252 -15.86 -4.73 -18.50
CA LYS A 252 -16.05 -3.89 -19.68
C LYS A 252 -14.69 -3.69 -20.39
N PRO A 253 -14.68 -3.53 -21.72
CA PRO A 253 -13.48 -3.12 -22.45
C PRO A 253 -12.91 -1.80 -21.91
N PHE A 254 -11.58 -1.71 -21.83
CA PHE A 254 -10.88 -0.50 -21.42
C PHE A 254 -9.57 -0.34 -22.20
N LYS A 255 -9.06 0.89 -22.27
CA LYS A 255 -7.73 1.16 -22.82
C LYS A 255 -6.69 1.18 -21.70
N VAL A 256 -5.56 0.54 -21.93
CA VAL A 256 -4.43 0.54 -21.01
C VAL A 256 -3.72 1.91 -21.09
N SER A 257 -3.71 2.70 -20.01
CA SER A 257 -2.96 3.96 -19.89
C SER A 257 -1.90 3.92 -18.78
N ASN A 258 -0.82 4.69 -18.87
CA ASN A 258 0.31 4.70 -17.91
C ASN A 258 -0.09 4.89 -16.43
N ILE A 259 -1.28 5.46 -16.18
CA ILE A 259 -1.93 5.51 -14.87
C ILE A 259 -3.20 4.66 -14.97
N LEU A 260 -3.14 3.39 -14.56
CA LEU A 260 -4.33 2.54 -14.50
C LEU A 260 -4.85 2.44 -13.07
N LEU A 261 -5.85 3.28 -12.80
CA LEU A 261 -6.97 2.95 -11.92
C LEU A 261 -7.97 2.16 -12.76
N LEU A 262 -8.00 0.83 -12.61
CA LEU A 262 -8.99 -0.01 -13.29
C LEU A 262 -10.19 -0.31 -12.38
N TYR A 263 -11.34 0.21 -12.81
CA TYR A 263 -12.63 0.04 -12.14
C TYR A 263 -13.56 -0.96 -12.86
N PHE A 264 -14.20 -1.78 -12.02
CA PHE A 264 -15.42 -2.61 -12.15
C PHE A 264 -15.38 -3.92 -12.95
N MET A 265 -15.62 -5.02 -12.22
CA MET A 265 -16.32 -6.20 -12.75
C MET A 265 -17.74 -6.26 -12.19
N HIS A 266 -18.73 -6.27 -13.08
CA HIS A 266 -20.10 -6.70 -12.81
C HIS A 266 -20.35 -7.95 -13.65
N THR A 267 -20.80 -9.03 -13.01
CA THR A 267 -21.09 -10.29 -13.69
C THR A 267 -22.51 -10.28 -14.27
N SER A 268 -22.63 -10.03 -15.56
CA SER A 268 -23.79 -10.45 -16.37
C SER A 268 -23.28 -10.73 -17.77
#